data_AF-A0A7V4LA73-F1
#
_entry.id   AF-A0A7V4LA73-F1
#
_cell.length_a   1.000
_cell.length_b   1.000
_cell.length_c   1.000
_cell.angle_alpha   90.00
_cell.angle_beta   90.00
_cell.angle_gamma   90.00
#
_symmetry.space_group_name_H-M   'P 1'
#
loop_
_entity.id
_entity.type
_entity.pdbx_description
1 polymer ?
#
loop_
_entity_poly.entity_id
_entity_poly.type
_entity_poly.pdbx_seq_one_letter_code
_entity_poly.pdbx_strand_id
1 'polypeptide(L)'
;MPRRRPSLSKAMARLDLVSSFILIGFDVSVFIAFATAHLSGRRLRNTRLDGHGGVMLSRGAMEATYDLFRPIVRVLLALKVTPNAITAFSLLPALGSTIALATGYFGLGALLATASAFCDMLDGIIARHLNITSDVGELFDAVVDRYVEFLLLAGILYYFRNTPVMLGLTLTAILGSYLVSYATAKAEALGVPPPKGAMRRAERAVYLIHGCALVPVIGLFWPSVTGTLPIRLTREWPIEAAVLVVAMVTNVSSVRRFLRIADSLRARRQAE
;
A
#
# COMPACT_ATOMS: atom_id res chain seq x y z
N MET A 1 5.99 14.62 34.99
CA MET A 1 5.18 14.09 33.86
C MET A 1 4.09 15.09 33.50
N PRO A 2 4.08 15.68 32.29
CA PRO A 2 3.03 16.62 31.93
C PRO A 2 1.73 15.86 31.65
N ARG A 3 0.67 16.19 32.40
CA ARG A 3 -0.71 15.71 32.15
C ARG A 3 -1.10 16.07 30.71
N ARG A 4 -1.12 15.09 29.78
CA ARG A 4 -1.72 15.27 28.46
C ARG A 4 -3.16 15.78 28.65
N ARG A 5 -3.48 16.96 28.10
CA ARG A 5 -4.79 17.58 28.29
C ARG A 5 -5.88 16.64 27.73
N PRO A 6 -6.91 16.28 28.51
CA PRO A 6 -7.93 15.30 28.09
C PRO A 6 -8.69 15.73 26.82
N SER A 7 -8.78 17.03 26.53
CA SER A 7 -9.41 17.54 25.30
C SER A 7 -8.66 17.14 24.01
N LEU A 8 -7.33 17.14 24.02
CA LEU A 8 -6.51 16.76 22.86
C LEU A 8 -6.69 15.28 22.50
N SER A 9 -6.81 14.41 23.50
CA SER A 9 -7.02 12.98 23.27
C SER A 9 -8.35 12.67 22.58
N LYS A 10 -9.43 13.36 22.97
CA LYS A 10 -10.75 13.21 22.33
C LYS A 10 -10.76 13.77 20.91
N ALA A 11 -10.08 14.90 20.69
CA ALA A 11 -9.95 15.48 19.35
C ALA A 11 -9.20 14.55 18.39
N MET A 12 -8.10 13.93 18.84
CA MET A 12 -7.36 12.97 18.02
C MET A 12 -8.12 11.67 17.76
N ALA A 13 -8.85 11.15 18.75
CA ALA A 13 -9.72 9.99 18.53
C ALA A 13 -10.84 10.27 17.51
N ARG A 14 -11.42 11.48 17.54
CA ARG A 14 -12.39 11.91 16.52
C ARG A 14 -11.74 12.04 15.15
N LEU A 15 -10.55 12.65 15.07
CA LEU A 15 -9.81 12.78 13.82
C LEU A 15 -9.53 11.40 13.21
N ASP A 16 -9.08 10.45 14.03
CA ASP A 16 -8.78 9.08 13.60
C ASP A 16 -10.00 8.36 13.00
N LEU A 17 -11.15 8.49 13.66
CA LEU A 17 -12.40 7.92 13.18
C LEU A 17 -12.88 8.61 11.89
N VAL A 18 -12.82 9.94 11.83
CA VAL A 18 -13.18 10.71 10.63
C VAL A 18 -12.28 10.34 9.46
N SER A 19 -10.97 10.19 9.68
CA SER A 19 -10.03 9.74 8.65
C SER A 19 -10.41 8.36 8.08
N SER A 20 -10.87 7.44 8.93
CA SER A 20 -11.35 6.12 8.50
C SER A 20 -12.60 6.24 7.61
N PHE A 21 -13.58 7.05 8.02
CA PHE A 21 -14.79 7.26 7.23
C PHE A 21 -14.52 7.97 5.90
N ILE A 22 -13.58 8.92 5.86
CA ILE A 22 -13.15 9.57 4.61
C ILE A 22 -12.60 8.52 3.64
N LEU A 23 -11.72 7.63 4.13
CA LEU A 23 -11.11 6.61 3.29
C LEU A 23 -12.13 5.58 2.79
N ILE A 24 -12.97 5.05 3.69
CA ILE A 24 -14.03 4.10 3.30
C ILE A 24 -15.03 4.75 2.34
N GLY A 25 -15.41 6.01 2.57
CA GLY A 25 -16.28 6.75 1.67
C GLY A 25 -15.65 6.98 0.30
N PHE A 26 -14.35 7.23 0.24
CA PHE A 26 -13.58 7.31 -1.00
C PHE A 26 -13.61 5.97 -1.76
N ASP A 27 -13.33 4.86 -1.09
CA ASP A 27 -13.34 3.51 -1.71
C ASP A 27 -14.72 3.15 -2.26
N VAL A 28 -15.78 3.43 -1.50
CA VAL A 28 -17.18 3.23 -1.93
C VAL A 28 -17.47 4.08 -3.16
N SER A 29 -17.00 5.33 -3.20
CA SER A 29 -17.20 6.23 -4.35
C SER A 29 -16.48 5.71 -5.61
N VAL A 30 -15.25 5.23 -5.47
CA VAL A 30 -14.48 4.60 -6.56
C VAL A 30 -15.18 3.32 -7.04
N PHE A 31 -15.68 2.49 -6.13
CA PHE A 31 -16.41 1.27 -6.45
C PHE A 31 -17.71 1.56 -7.20
N ILE A 32 -18.50 2.55 -6.76
CA ILE A 32 -19.72 2.97 -7.46
C ILE A 32 -19.38 3.51 -8.86
N ALA A 33 -18.34 4.34 -8.99
CA ALA A 33 -17.89 4.83 -10.30
C ALA A 33 -17.46 3.69 -11.23
N PHE A 34 -16.75 2.69 -10.69
CA PHE A 34 -16.37 1.49 -11.44
C PHE A 34 -17.58 0.64 -11.85
N ALA A 35 -18.50 0.38 -10.93
CA ALA A 35 -19.71 -0.41 -11.20
C ALA A 35 -20.61 0.27 -12.25
N THR A 36 -20.83 1.59 -12.13
CA THR A 36 -21.61 2.36 -13.09
C THR A 36 -20.96 2.38 -14.47
N ALA A 37 -19.63 2.55 -14.56
CA ALA A 37 -18.91 2.47 -15.83
C ALA A 37 -19.02 1.09 -16.48
N HIS A 38 -18.93 0.02 -15.70
CA HIS A 38 -19.04 -1.36 -16.17
C HIS A 38 -20.46 -1.68 -16.68
N LEU A 39 -21.50 -1.28 -15.93
CA LEU A 39 -22.90 -1.50 -16.28
C LEU A 39 -23.36 -0.66 -17.47
N SER A 40 -22.79 0.54 -17.66
CA SER A 40 -23.18 1.45 -18.76
C SER A 40 -22.61 1.04 -20.13
N GLY A 41 -21.89 -0.08 -20.23
CA GLY A 41 -21.26 -0.52 -21.48
C GLY A 41 -20.28 0.49 -22.07
N ARG A 42 -19.81 1.47 -21.26
CA ARG A 42 -18.87 2.50 -21.69
C ARG A 42 -17.56 1.78 -22.04
N ARG A 43 -17.25 1.69 -23.35
CA ARG A 43 -15.92 1.29 -23.79
C ARG A 43 -14.93 2.27 -23.19
N LEU A 44 -14.13 1.78 -22.25
CA LEU A 44 -12.99 2.48 -21.66
C LEU A 44 -12.18 3.09 -22.80
N ARG A 45 -12.07 4.41 -22.79
CA ARG A 45 -11.77 5.21 -24.00
C ARG A 45 -10.27 5.46 -24.15
N ASN A 46 -9.49 5.27 -23.08
CA ASN A 46 -8.05 5.50 -23.09
C ASN A 46 -7.23 4.22 -23.29
N THR A 47 -6.76 4.01 -24.51
CA THR A 47 -5.66 3.10 -24.88
C THR A 47 -4.29 3.55 -24.33
N ARG A 48 -4.22 4.61 -23.52
CA ARG A 48 -2.99 5.16 -22.93
C ARG A 48 -2.69 4.63 -21.51
N LEU A 49 -3.57 3.80 -20.96
CA LEU A 49 -3.41 3.13 -19.65
C LEU A 49 -3.03 1.65 -19.82
N ASP A 50 -2.27 1.35 -20.87
CA ASP A 50 -1.73 0.01 -21.15
C ASP A 50 -0.50 -0.27 -20.28
N GLY A 51 -0.73 -0.35 -18.98
CA GLY A 51 0.18 -0.96 -18.02
C GLY A 51 -0.48 -2.20 -17.44
N HIS A 52 0.27 -3.28 -17.28
CA HIS A 52 -0.20 -4.57 -16.75
C HIS A 52 -0.86 -4.41 -15.37
N GLY A 53 -2.16 -4.13 -15.34
CA GLY A 53 -2.97 -4.16 -14.12
C GLY A 53 -2.80 -5.51 -13.41
N GLY A 54 -2.61 -5.48 -12.10
CA GLY A 54 -2.69 -6.69 -11.28
C GLY A 54 -4.11 -7.27 -11.35
N VAL A 55 -4.29 -8.47 -10.80
CA VAL A 55 -5.61 -9.15 -10.80
C VAL A 55 -6.69 -8.29 -10.10
N MET A 56 -6.28 -7.39 -9.20
CA MET A 56 -7.16 -6.54 -8.39
C MET A 56 -7.41 -5.12 -8.96
N LEU A 57 -6.47 -4.53 -9.71
CA LEU A 57 -6.60 -3.17 -10.26
C LEU A 57 -6.99 -3.23 -11.73
N SER A 58 -8.29 -3.28 -11.98
CA SER A 58 -8.84 -3.30 -13.34
C SER A 58 -8.58 -1.97 -14.06
N ARG A 59 -8.47 -2.00 -15.39
CA ARG A 59 -8.30 -0.80 -16.23
C ARG A 59 -9.36 0.28 -15.94
N GLY A 60 -10.60 -0.14 -15.65
CA GLY A 60 -11.70 0.78 -15.35
C GLY A 60 -11.53 1.55 -14.04
N ALA A 61 -10.94 0.92 -13.01
CA ALA A 61 -10.64 1.61 -11.75
C ALA A 61 -9.57 2.69 -11.94
N MET A 62 -8.54 2.42 -12.76
CA MET A 62 -7.51 3.42 -13.09
C MET A 62 -8.07 4.61 -13.86
N GLU A 63 -8.97 4.39 -14.83
CA GLU A 63 -9.59 5.49 -15.61
C GLU A 63 -10.53 6.35 -14.75
N ALA A 64 -11.38 5.73 -13.92
CA ALA A 64 -12.24 6.44 -12.98
C ALA A 64 -11.45 7.29 -11.98
N THR A 65 -10.34 6.74 -11.49
CA THR A 65 -9.43 7.45 -10.58
C THR A 65 -8.76 8.63 -11.29
N TYR A 66 -8.29 8.43 -12.53
CA TYR A 66 -7.72 9.52 -13.34
C TYR A 66 -8.72 10.66 -13.53
N ASP A 67 -9.97 10.36 -13.89
CA ASP A 67 -11.00 11.38 -14.11
C ASP A 67 -11.31 12.18 -12.83
N LEU A 68 -11.36 11.50 -11.69
CA LEU A 68 -11.56 12.12 -10.37
C LEU A 68 -10.45 13.13 -10.05
N PHE A 69 -9.20 12.78 -10.37
CA PHE A 69 -8.02 13.57 -10.01
C PHE A 69 -7.48 14.46 -11.13
N ARG A 70 -8.16 14.50 -12.27
CA ARG A 70 -7.81 15.34 -13.42
C ARG A 70 -7.58 16.83 -13.08
N PRO A 71 -8.31 17.47 -12.14
CA PRO A 71 -8.02 18.85 -11.74
C PRO A 71 -6.64 18.99 -11.09
N ILE A 72 -6.26 18.05 -10.21
CA ILE A 72 -4.96 18.05 -9.52
C ILE A 72 -3.84 17.88 -10.54
N VAL A 73 -3.98 16.91 -11.45
CA VAL A 73 -3.01 16.67 -12.54
C VAL A 73 -2.79 17.94 -13.36
N ARG A 74 -3.86 18.67 -13.72
CA ARG A 74 -3.75 19.94 -14.47
C ARG A 74 -2.99 21.02 -13.70
N VAL A 75 -3.22 21.15 -12.40
CA VAL A 75 -2.49 22.11 -11.56
C VAL A 75 -1.01 21.75 -11.49
N LEU A 76 -0.68 20.48 -11.26
CA LEU A 76 0.71 20.01 -11.20
C LEU A 76 1.46 20.24 -12.51
N LEU A 77 0.80 19.99 -13.65
CA LEU A 77 1.35 20.29 -14.98
C LEU A 77 1.56 21.80 -15.19
N ALA A 78 0.60 22.63 -14.77
CA ALA A 78 0.72 24.09 -14.87
C ALA A 78 1.87 24.64 -14.01
N LEU A 79 2.09 24.05 -12.84
CA LEU A 79 3.20 24.36 -11.94
C LEU A 79 4.54 23.74 -12.37
N LYS A 80 4.56 22.97 -13.48
CA LYS A 80 5.75 22.28 -13.99
C LYS A 80 6.43 21.38 -12.95
N VAL A 81 5.64 20.75 -12.08
CA VAL A 81 6.16 19.81 -11.08
C VAL A 81 6.68 18.56 -11.80
N THR A 82 7.91 18.14 -11.47
CA THR A 82 8.52 16.96 -12.07
C THR A 82 8.02 15.67 -11.41
N PRO A 83 8.00 14.51 -12.12
CA PRO A 83 7.65 13.23 -11.53
C PRO A 83 8.46 12.91 -10.27
N ASN A 84 9.80 13.05 -10.34
CA ASN A 84 10.68 12.80 -9.21
C ASN A 84 10.38 13.69 -7.99
N ALA A 85 9.88 14.91 -8.18
CA ALA A 85 9.47 15.77 -7.05
C ALA A 85 8.23 15.22 -6.35
N ILE A 86 7.28 14.65 -7.10
CA ILE A 86 6.07 13.99 -6.56
C ILE A 86 6.47 12.70 -5.83
N THR A 87 7.33 11.89 -6.45
CA THR A 87 7.89 10.68 -5.84
C THR A 87 8.60 11.03 -4.52
N ALA A 88 9.46 12.04 -4.49
CA ALA A 88 10.11 12.49 -3.25
C ALA A 88 9.11 12.99 -2.19
N PHE A 89 8.09 13.74 -2.61
CA PHE A 89 7.05 14.23 -1.72
C PHE A 89 6.26 13.11 -1.06
N SER A 90 6.09 11.95 -1.70
CA SER A 90 5.37 10.78 -1.17
C SER A 90 5.91 10.29 0.19
N LEU A 91 7.19 10.56 0.51
CA LEU A 91 7.81 10.20 1.79
C LEU A 91 7.25 10.99 2.97
N LEU A 92 6.79 12.22 2.76
CA LEU A 92 6.23 13.06 3.82
C LEU A 92 4.94 12.47 4.42
N PRO A 93 3.89 12.17 3.62
CA PRO A 93 2.71 11.49 4.15
C PRO A 93 3.02 10.05 4.61
N ALA A 94 4.00 9.34 4.03
CA ALA A 94 4.43 8.03 4.53
C ALA A 94 5.04 8.11 5.95
N LEU A 95 5.87 9.12 6.21
CA LEU A 95 6.40 9.38 7.55
C LEU A 95 5.30 9.77 8.53
N GLY A 96 4.37 10.64 8.09
CA GLY A 96 3.19 10.98 8.88
C GLY A 96 2.34 9.76 9.24
N SER A 97 2.15 8.85 8.27
CA SER A 97 1.47 7.57 8.48
C SER A 97 2.18 6.72 9.53
N THR A 98 3.50 6.58 9.42
CA THR A 98 4.33 5.84 10.38
C THR A 98 4.10 6.33 11.80
N ILE A 99 4.15 7.65 12.01
CA ILE A 99 3.97 8.29 13.32
C ILE A 99 2.55 8.07 13.85
N ALA A 100 1.54 8.24 13.00
CA ALA A 100 0.14 8.04 13.37
C ALA A 100 -0.12 6.57 13.79
N LEU A 101 0.37 5.60 13.01
CA LEU A 101 0.24 4.17 13.30
C LEU A 101 0.99 3.79 14.58
N ALA A 102 2.25 4.24 14.73
CA ALA A 102 3.07 4.00 15.91
C ALA A 102 2.41 4.51 17.22
N THR A 103 1.57 5.55 17.11
CA THR A 103 0.83 6.15 18.22
C THR A 103 -0.61 5.64 18.37
N GLY A 104 -1.04 4.71 17.52
CA GLY A 104 -2.33 4.02 17.60
C GLY A 104 -3.50 4.72 16.90
N TYR A 105 -3.22 5.75 16.09
CA TYR A 105 -4.22 6.43 15.24
C TYR A 105 -4.24 5.76 13.86
N PHE A 106 -4.94 4.64 13.77
CA PHE A 106 -4.94 3.78 12.59
C PHE A 106 -5.65 4.36 11.37
N GLY A 107 -6.75 5.07 11.57
CA GLY A 107 -7.48 5.74 10.50
C GLY A 107 -6.70 6.90 9.90
N LEU A 108 -6.09 7.74 10.74
CA LEU A 108 -5.20 8.80 10.27
C LEU A 108 -3.97 8.21 9.56
N GLY A 109 -3.40 7.15 10.12
CA GLY A 109 -2.31 6.42 9.50
C GLY A 109 -2.66 5.87 8.11
N ALA A 110 -3.84 5.27 7.97
CA ALA A 110 -4.34 4.75 6.69
C ALA A 110 -4.58 5.86 5.66
N LEU A 111 -5.16 6.98 6.08
CA LEU A 111 -5.42 8.13 5.22
C LEU A 111 -4.10 8.73 4.69
N LEU A 112 -3.10 8.90 5.56
CA LEU A 112 -1.78 9.39 5.17
C LEU A 112 -1.03 8.39 4.27
N ALA A 113 -1.12 7.08 4.54
CA ALA A 113 -0.56 6.06 3.67
C ALA A 113 -1.20 6.08 2.27
N THR A 114 -2.52 6.29 2.21
CA THR A 114 -3.25 6.44 0.94
C THR A 114 -2.83 7.70 0.20
N ALA A 115 -2.62 8.82 0.91
CA ALA A 115 -2.08 10.04 0.30
C ALA A 115 -0.67 9.83 -0.28
N SER A 116 0.17 9.02 0.37
CA SER A 116 1.48 8.62 -0.16
C SER A 116 1.34 7.76 -1.42
N ALA A 117 0.52 6.71 -1.39
CA ALA A 117 0.25 5.85 -2.56
C ALA A 117 -0.40 6.63 -3.73
N PHE A 118 -1.15 7.68 -3.43
CA PHE A 118 -1.70 8.57 -4.44
C PHE A 118 -0.62 9.40 -5.16
N CYS A 119 0.45 9.80 -4.46
CA CYS A 119 1.59 10.50 -5.08
C CYS A 119 2.31 9.62 -6.11
N ASP A 120 2.54 8.34 -5.78
CA ASP A 120 3.10 7.30 -6.67
C ASP A 120 2.25 7.12 -7.94
N MET A 121 0.93 7.11 -7.81
CA MET A 121 0.07 7.10 -9.00
C MET A 121 0.19 8.40 -9.83
N LEU A 122 0.28 9.56 -9.16
CA LEU A 122 0.39 10.86 -9.83
C LEU A 122 1.70 11.02 -10.59
N ASP A 123 2.84 10.58 -10.03
CA ASP A 123 4.12 10.72 -10.72
C ASP A 123 4.14 9.97 -12.05
N GLY A 124 3.57 8.75 -12.09
CA GLY A 124 3.46 7.96 -13.30
C GLY A 124 2.50 8.56 -14.32
N ILE A 125 1.42 9.21 -13.85
CA ILE A 125 0.51 9.98 -14.72
C ILE A 125 1.25 11.17 -15.34
N ILE A 126 2.00 11.93 -14.55
CA ILE A 126 2.74 13.12 -15.01
C ILE A 126 3.87 12.71 -15.96
N ALA A 127 4.63 11.65 -15.65
CA ALA A 127 5.70 11.12 -16.50
C ALA A 127 5.16 10.71 -17.88
N ARG A 128 4.03 9.98 -17.92
CA ARG A 128 3.35 9.61 -19.16
C ARG A 128 2.82 10.83 -19.92
N HIS A 129 2.28 11.82 -19.22
CA HIS A 129 1.76 13.03 -19.89
C HIS A 129 2.87 13.86 -20.52
N LEU A 130 4.04 13.91 -19.89
CA LEU A 130 5.21 14.63 -20.38
C LEU A 130 6.05 13.82 -21.37
N ASN A 131 5.75 12.53 -21.58
CA ASN A 131 6.57 11.57 -22.34
C ASN A 131 8.03 11.53 -21.87
N ILE A 132 8.25 11.56 -20.55
CA ILE A 132 9.58 11.51 -19.95
C ILE A 132 9.78 10.13 -19.32
N THR A 133 10.87 9.46 -19.69
CA THR A 133 11.34 8.20 -19.11
C THR A 133 12.85 8.29 -18.88
N SER A 134 13.33 7.79 -17.75
CA SER A 134 14.77 7.76 -17.45
C SER A 134 15.12 6.65 -16.46
N ASP A 135 16.24 5.97 -16.67
CA ASP A 135 16.71 4.89 -15.79
C ASP A 135 16.96 5.39 -14.36
N VAL A 136 17.44 6.63 -14.21
CA VAL A 136 17.63 7.26 -12.89
C VAL A 136 16.29 7.51 -12.20
N GLY A 137 15.27 7.94 -12.94
CA GLY A 137 13.91 8.11 -12.42
C GLY A 137 13.29 6.78 -12.00
N GLU A 138 13.44 5.74 -12.83
CA GLU A 138 12.97 4.38 -12.51
C GLU A 138 13.65 3.82 -11.26
N LEU A 139 14.97 4.00 -11.12
CA LEU A 139 15.70 3.62 -9.91
C LEU A 139 15.21 4.41 -8.69
N PHE A 140 15.03 5.72 -8.84
CA PHE A 140 14.58 6.58 -7.75
C PHE A 140 13.19 6.17 -7.25
N ASP A 141 12.26 5.94 -8.18
CA ASP A 141 10.92 5.42 -7.90
C ASP A 141 10.97 4.08 -7.16
N ALA A 142 11.71 3.11 -7.70
CA ALA A 142 11.88 1.79 -7.08
C ALA A 142 12.48 1.85 -5.66
N VAL A 143 13.36 2.82 -5.38
CA VAL A 143 13.96 3.02 -4.04
C VAL A 143 12.97 3.69 -3.09
N VAL A 144 12.35 4.80 -3.48
CA VAL A 144 11.35 5.49 -2.67
C VAL A 144 10.20 4.54 -2.33
N ASP A 145 9.86 3.69 -3.27
CA ASP A 145 8.85 2.65 -3.10
C ASP A 145 9.10 1.71 -1.92
N ARG A 146 10.37 1.34 -1.73
CA ARG A 146 10.81 0.51 -0.61
C ARG A 146 10.69 1.27 0.70
N TYR A 147 11.09 2.54 0.71
CA TYR A 147 10.97 3.38 1.90
C TYR A 147 9.51 3.57 2.30
N VAL A 148 8.62 3.89 1.37
CA VAL A 148 7.18 4.05 1.65
C VAL A 148 6.56 2.77 2.21
N GLU A 149 6.87 1.62 1.59
CA GLU A 149 6.37 0.32 2.08
C GLU A 149 6.93 -0.02 3.47
N PHE A 150 8.23 0.22 3.69
CA PHE A 150 8.86 0.02 4.99
C PHE A 150 8.26 0.92 6.07
N LEU A 151 8.05 2.21 5.78
CA LEU A 151 7.50 3.19 6.71
C LEU A 151 6.12 2.77 7.23
N LEU A 152 5.23 2.33 6.33
CA LEU A 152 3.92 1.79 6.69
C LEU A 152 4.04 0.61 7.68
N LEU A 153 4.86 -0.38 7.34
CA LEU A 153 5.07 -1.55 8.19
C LEU A 153 5.81 -1.23 9.49
N ALA A 154 6.72 -0.25 9.49
CA ALA A 154 7.47 0.19 10.67
C ALA A 154 6.54 0.84 11.70
N GLY A 155 5.54 1.62 11.26
CA GLY A 155 4.52 2.17 12.15
C GLY A 155 3.71 1.07 12.84
N ILE A 156 3.29 0.07 12.07
CA ILE A 156 2.57 -1.12 12.57
C ILE A 156 3.45 -1.93 13.54
N LEU A 157 4.71 -2.18 13.16
CA LEU A 157 5.69 -2.90 13.97
C LEU A 157 5.89 -2.21 15.32
N TYR A 158 6.08 -0.90 15.31
CA TYR A 158 6.26 -0.12 16.52
C TYR A 158 5.02 -0.16 17.40
N TYR A 159 3.82 -0.07 16.82
CA TYR A 159 2.57 -0.20 17.58
C TYR A 159 2.50 -1.54 18.33
N PHE A 160 2.78 -2.66 17.63
CA PHE A 160 2.73 -4.01 18.17
C PHE A 160 4.01 -4.48 18.90
N ARG A 161 4.94 -3.57 19.23
CA ARG A 161 6.25 -3.91 19.82
C ARG A 161 6.20 -4.74 21.11
N ASN A 162 5.11 -4.64 21.88
CA ASN A 162 4.90 -5.36 23.12
C ASN A 162 4.04 -6.63 22.97
N THR A 163 3.69 -7.00 21.74
CA THR A 163 2.90 -8.19 21.41
C THR A 163 3.78 -9.13 20.58
N PRO A 164 4.50 -10.10 21.20
CA PRO A 164 5.55 -10.87 20.52
C PRO A 164 5.12 -11.55 19.22
N VAL A 165 3.91 -12.11 19.19
CA VAL A 165 3.34 -12.74 17.99
C VAL A 165 3.19 -11.74 16.85
N MET A 166 2.59 -10.58 17.12
CA MET A 166 2.38 -9.54 16.11
C MET A 166 3.68 -8.85 15.69
N LEU A 167 4.63 -8.69 16.62
CA LEU A 167 5.98 -8.23 16.30
C LEU A 167 6.65 -9.18 15.30
N GLY A 168 6.65 -10.50 15.57
CA GLY A 168 7.20 -11.52 14.68
C GLY A 168 6.50 -11.59 13.32
N LEU A 169 5.16 -11.52 13.30
CA LEU A 169 4.38 -11.48 12.07
C LEU A 169 4.69 -10.24 11.23
N THR A 170 4.83 -9.07 11.87
CA THR A 170 5.15 -7.84 11.14
C THR A 170 6.59 -7.85 10.61
N LEU A 171 7.55 -8.38 11.37
CA LEU A 171 8.94 -8.57 10.91
C LEU A 171 9.00 -9.52 9.69
N THR A 172 8.25 -10.63 9.73
CA THR A 172 8.18 -11.56 8.59
C THR A 172 7.45 -10.95 7.40
N ALA A 173 6.44 -10.10 7.60
CA ALA A 173 5.83 -9.30 6.52
C ALA A 173 6.84 -8.36 5.86
N ILE A 174 7.63 -7.63 6.65
CA ILE A 174 8.72 -6.77 6.14
C ILE A 174 9.70 -7.60 5.31
N LEU A 175 10.23 -8.69 5.87
CA LEU A 175 11.18 -9.58 5.17
C LEU A 175 10.59 -10.11 3.86
N GLY A 176 9.37 -10.64 3.90
CA GLY A 176 8.70 -11.20 2.73
C GLY A 176 8.48 -10.16 1.63
N SER A 177 8.02 -8.95 1.97
CA SER A 177 7.83 -7.86 1.02
C SER A 177 9.12 -7.46 0.30
N TYR A 178 10.25 -7.39 1.04
CA TYR A 178 11.57 -7.14 0.47
C TYR A 178 12.02 -8.31 -0.41
N LEU A 179 11.91 -9.56 0.06
CA LEU A 179 12.36 -10.73 -0.69
C LEU A 179 11.61 -10.95 -2.01
N VAL A 180 10.30 -10.67 -2.06
CA VAL A 180 9.52 -10.73 -3.32
C VAL A 180 10.09 -9.78 -4.36
N SER A 181 10.49 -8.59 -3.93
CA SER A 181 10.94 -7.51 -4.82
C SER A 181 12.40 -7.72 -5.22
N TYR A 182 13.24 -8.11 -4.26
CA TYR A 182 14.62 -8.53 -4.51
C TYR A 182 14.70 -9.72 -5.46
N ALA A 183 13.89 -10.78 -5.26
CA ALA A 183 13.89 -11.94 -6.14
C ALA A 183 13.48 -11.57 -7.58
N THR A 184 12.61 -10.58 -7.75
CA THR A 184 12.20 -10.09 -9.07
C THR A 184 13.35 -9.34 -9.75
N ALA A 185 13.95 -8.36 -9.07
CA ALA A 185 15.12 -7.64 -9.60
C ALA A 185 16.31 -8.58 -9.88
N LYS A 186 16.50 -9.61 -9.04
CA LYS A 186 17.56 -10.60 -9.23
C LYS A 186 17.29 -11.51 -10.43
N ALA A 187 16.03 -11.88 -10.68
CA ALA A 187 15.65 -12.65 -11.86
C ALA A 187 15.99 -11.86 -13.14
N GLU A 188 15.59 -10.59 -13.19
CA GLU A 188 15.86 -9.68 -14.31
C GLU A 188 17.37 -9.50 -14.54
N ALA A 189 18.15 -9.27 -13.48
CA ALA A 189 19.60 -9.16 -13.56
C ALA A 189 20.30 -10.45 -14.04
N LEU A 190 19.66 -11.61 -13.88
CA LEU A 190 20.16 -12.90 -14.37
C LEU A 190 19.59 -13.29 -15.74
N GLY A 191 18.78 -12.42 -16.36
CA GLY A 191 18.13 -12.67 -17.64
C GLY A 191 17.05 -13.76 -17.59
N VAL A 192 16.46 -14.00 -16.41
CA VAL A 192 15.38 -14.98 -16.21
C VAL A 192 14.06 -14.24 -16.06
N PRO A 193 12.98 -14.62 -16.77
CA PRO A 193 11.69 -13.96 -16.64
C PRO A 193 11.16 -14.07 -15.20
N PRO A 194 10.76 -12.96 -14.57
CA PRO A 194 10.32 -12.99 -13.19
C PRO A 194 9.03 -13.82 -13.03
N PRO A 195 8.93 -14.70 -12.03
CA PRO A 195 7.77 -15.57 -11.86
C PRO A 195 6.47 -14.78 -11.65
N LYS A 196 5.38 -15.21 -12.30
CA LYS A 196 4.04 -14.63 -12.15
C LYS A 196 3.37 -15.08 -10.84
N GLY A 197 2.44 -14.25 -10.33
CA GLY A 197 1.45 -14.66 -9.31
C GLY A 197 1.81 -14.44 -7.83
N ALA A 198 2.69 -13.48 -7.50
CA ALA A 198 2.83 -13.03 -6.10
C ALA A 198 1.98 -11.80 -5.84
N MET A 199 1.61 -11.60 -4.57
CA MET A 199 0.97 -10.37 -4.12
C MET A 199 1.88 -9.18 -4.46
N ARG A 200 1.41 -8.31 -5.35
CA ARG A 200 2.14 -7.14 -5.81
C ARG A 200 2.24 -6.10 -4.69
N ARG A 201 3.15 -5.13 -4.84
CA ARG A 201 3.34 -4.05 -3.85
C ARG A 201 2.05 -3.28 -3.58
N ALA A 202 1.36 -2.84 -4.63
CA ALA A 202 0.08 -2.15 -4.51
C ALA A 202 -0.98 -3.01 -3.79
N GLU A 203 -1.02 -4.32 -4.06
CA GLU A 203 -1.94 -5.23 -3.39
C GLU A 203 -1.62 -5.31 -1.89
N ARG A 204 -0.35 -5.46 -1.51
CA ARG A 204 0.07 -5.46 -0.09
C ARG A 204 -0.33 -4.17 0.62
N ALA A 205 -0.08 -3.03 -0.02
CA ALA A 205 -0.46 -1.73 0.52
C ALA A 205 -1.98 -1.65 0.75
N VAL A 206 -2.79 -2.15 -0.18
CA VAL A 206 -4.25 -2.22 -0.03
C VAL A 206 -4.65 -3.02 1.21
N TYR A 207 -4.13 -4.25 1.39
CA TYR A 207 -4.44 -5.05 2.59
C TYR A 207 -4.11 -4.31 3.89
N LEU A 208 -2.92 -3.72 3.98
CA LEU A 208 -2.45 -3.04 5.19
C LEU A 208 -3.23 -1.75 5.46
N ILE A 209 -3.46 -0.93 4.43
CA ILE A 209 -4.20 0.34 4.54
C ILE A 209 -5.64 0.08 4.98
N HIS A 210 -6.32 -0.89 4.38
CA HIS A 210 -7.71 -1.21 4.73
C HIS A 210 -7.80 -1.87 6.11
N GLY A 211 -6.84 -2.75 6.44
CA GLY A 211 -6.71 -3.31 7.78
C GLY A 211 -6.62 -2.21 8.84
N CYS A 212 -5.80 -1.17 8.60
CA CYS A 212 -5.71 0.00 9.47
C CYS A 212 -7.01 0.82 9.49
N ALA A 213 -7.58 1.15 8.33
CA ALA A 213 -8.77 1.99 8.24
C ALA A 213 -10.01 1.39 8.95
N LEU A 214 -10.08 0.06 9.06
CA LEU A 214 -11.18 -0.61 9.75
C LEU A 214 -11.05 -0.56 11.28
N VAL A 215 -9.85 -0.40 11.85
CA VAL A 215 -9.64 -0.45 13.31
C VAL A 215 -10.52 0.57 14.06
N PRO A 216 -10.57 1.87 13.69
CA PRO A 216 -11.39 2.83 14.44
C PRO A 216 -12.89 2.59 14.30
N VAL A 217 -13.33 2.08 13.13
CA VAL A 217 -14.74 1.77 12.85
C VAL A 217 -15.18 0.55 13.67
N ILE A 218 -14.39 -0.52 13.67
CA ILE A 218 -14.64 -1.70 14.50
C ILE A 218 -14.64 -1.32 15.98
N GLY A 219 -13.76 -0.40 16.39
CA GLY A 219 -13.72 0.14 17.75
C GLY A 219 -15.02 0.80 18.23
N LEU A 220 -15.93 1.20 17.33
CA LEU A 220 -17.27 1.71 17.71
C LEU A 220 -18.20 0.61 18.22
N PHE A 221 -18.10 -0.58 17.64
CA PHE A 221 -18.99 -1.72 17.92
C PHE A 221 -18.36 -2.75 18.86
N TRP A 222 -17.04 -2.79 18.90
CA TRP A 222 -16.24 -3.70 19.70
C TRP A 222 -15.33 -2.94 20.66
N PRO A 223 -15.89 -2.20 21.64
CA PRO A 223 -15.10 -1.62 22.70
C PRO A 223 -14.36 -2.75 23.42
N SER A 224 -13.02 -2.66 23.48
CA SER A 224 -12.11 -3.72 23.89
C SER A 224 -12.68 -4.60 25.00
N VAL A 225 -13.17 -5.78 24.64
CA VAL A 225 -13.70 -6.74 25.61
C VAL A 225 -12.52 -7.24 26.43
N THR A 226 -12.39 -6.76 27.66
CA THR A 226 -11.53 -7.35 28.69
C THR A 226 -12.13 -8.69 29.11
N GLY A 227 -11.99 -9.69 28.24
CA GLY A 227 -12.43 -11.07 28.45
C GLY A 227 -11.27 -12.01 28.72
N THR A 228 -11.51 -13.00 29.58
CA THR A 228 -10.60 -14.04 30.08
C THR A 228 -10.27 -15.16 29.08
N LEU A 229 -10.62 -15.02 27.80
CA LEU A 229 -10.36 -16.03 26.77
C LEU A 229 -8.91 -15.97 26.24
N PRO A 230 -8.32 -17.12 25.85
CA PRO A 230 -6.95 -17.20 25.34
C PRO A 230 -6.77 -16.55 23.96
N ILE A 231 -7.86 -16.38 23.19
CA ILE A 231 -7.87 -15.63 21.93
C ILE A 231 -8.54 -14.28 22.21
N ARG A 232 -7.75 -13.25 22.50
CA ARG A 232 -8.25 -11.88 22.60
C ARG A 232 -8.49 -11.36 21.17
N LEU A 233 -9.71 -11.45 20.65
CA LEU A 233 -10.09 -10.60 19.52
C LEU A 233 -10.11 -9.15 20.00
N THR A 234 -8.99 -8.48 19.78
CA THR A 234 -8.83 -7.05 20.05
C THR A 234 -9.54 -6.25 18.95
N ARG A 235 -9.78 -4.96 19.17
CA ARG A 235 -10.34 -4.09 18.11
C ARG A 235 -9.40 -3.99 16.90
N GLU A 236 -8.13 -4.34 17.08
CA GLU A 236 -7.07 -4.35 16.09
C GLU A 236 -7.08 -5.61 15.19
N TRP A 237 -8.00 -6.56 15.39
CA TRP A 237 -8.07 -7.78 14.56
C TRP A 237 -8.03 -7.56 13.03
N PRO A 238 -8.58 -6.47 12.44
CA PRO A 238 -8.51 -6.27 10.99
C PRO A 238 -7.07 -6.06 10.50
N ILE A 239 -6.27 -5.29 11.22
CA ILE A 239 -4.86 -5.09 10.87
C ILE A 239 -4.02 -6.33 11.22
N GLU A 240 -4.35 -7.05 12.29
CA GLU A 240 -3.70 -8.32 12.62
C GLU A 240 -3.88 -9.36 11.50
N ALA A 241 -5.12 -9.49 10.99
CA ALA A 241 -5.45 -10.36 9.86
C ALA A 241 -4.73 -9.92 8.57
N ALA A 242 -4.70 -8.61 8.28
CA ALA A 242 -4.00 -8.08 7.11
C ALA A 242 -2.49 -8.38 7.17
N VAL A 243 -1.85 -8.15 8.32
CA VAL A 243 -0.42 -8.47 8.52
C VAL A 243 -0.16 -9.95 8.37
N LEU A 244 -1.01 -10.82 8.93
CA LEU A 244 -0.89 -12.27 8.78
C LEU A 244 -0.96 -12.71 7.31
N VAL A 245 -1.93 -12.19 6.56
CA VAL A 245 -2.09 -12.49 5.12
C VAL A 245 -0.87 -12.02 4.35
N VAL A 246 -0.40 -10.78 4.56
CA VAL A 246 0.78 -10.25 3.88
C VAL A 246 2.02 -11.06 4.24
N ALA A 247 2.25 -11.37 5.53
CA ALA A 247 3.38 -12.18 5.98
C ALA A 247 3.38 -13.56 5.32
N MET A 248 2.26 -14.28 5.36
CA MET A 248 2.17 -15.62 4.78
C MET A 248 2.37 -15.58 3.25
N VAL A 249 1.60 -14.73 2.56
CA VAL A 249 1.60 -14.71 1.09
C VAL A 249 2.96 -14.27 0.55
N THR A 250 3.59 -13.27 1.16
CA THR A 250 4.89 -12.76 0.69
C THR A 250 6.03 -13.74 0.91
N ASN A 251 6.09 -14.41 2.07
CA ASN A 251 7.14 -15.40 2.35
C ASN A 251 6.96 -16.68 1.51
N VAL A 252 5.73 -17.17 1.35
CA VAL A 252 5.46 -18.29 0.44
C VAL A 252 5.81 -17.89 -1.01
N SER A 253 5.46 -16.66 -1.41
CA SER A 253 5.77 -16.15 -2.74
C SER A 253 7.26 -15.99 -2.98
N SER A 254 8.03 -15.52 -2.00
CA SER A 254 9.48 -15.32 -2.14
C SER A 254 10.21 -16.65 -2.30
N VAL A 255 9.86 -17.67 -1.51
CA VAL A 255 10.41 -19.02 -1.63
C VAL A 255 10.06 -19.62 -3.00
N ARG A 256 8.79 -19.56 -3.42
CA ARG A 256 8.38 -20.05 -4.75
C ARG A 256 9.10 -19.34 -5.90
N ARG A 257 9.34 -18.03 -5.77
CA ARG A 257 10.10 -17.25 -6.77
C ARG A 257 11.52 -17.74 -6.85
N PHE A 258 12.19 -17.86 -5.71
CA PHE A 258 13.57 -18.31 -5.63
C PHE A 258 13.74 -19.70 -6.27
N LEU A 259 12.87 -20.66 -5.93
CA LEU A 259 12.92 -22.00 -6.50
C LEU A 259 12.75 -21.99 -8.03
N ARG A 260 11.78 -21.24 -8.56
CA ARG A 260 11.56 -21.12 -10.01
C ARG A 260 12.73 -20.48 -10.75
N ILE A 261 13.38 -19.48 -10.14
CA ILE A 261 14.57 -18.85 -10.70
C ILE A 261 15.71 -19.87 -10.72
N ALA A 262 15.93 -20.60 -9.64
CA ALA A 262 16.95 -21.63 -9.55
C ALA A 262 16.74 -22.75 -10.60
N ASP A 263 15.52 -23.21 -10.78
CA ASP A 263 15.18 -24.22 -11.78
C ASP A 263 15.41 -23.71 -13.21
N SER A 264 15.06 -22.45 -13.49
CA SER A 264 15.33 -21.82 -14.80
C SER A 264 16.83 -21.72 -15.11
N LEU A 265 17.65 -21.40 -14.10
CA LEU A 265 19.10 -21.33 -14.25
C LEU A 265 19.73 -22.72 -14.45
N ARG A 266 19.24 -23.74 -13.74
CA ARG A 266 19.67 -25.13 -13.92
C ARG A 266 19.35 -25.63 -15.32
N ALA A 267 18.14 -25.35 -15.82
CA ALA A 267 17.72 -25.71 -17.17
C ALA A 267 18.59 -25.04 -18.24
N ARG A 268 18.91 -23.75 -18.07
CA ARG A 268 19.83 -23.03 -18.97
C ARG A 268 21.21 -23.69 -19.03
N ARG A 269 21.78 -24.03 -17.87
CA ARG A 269 23.10 -24.68 -17.80
C ARG A 269 23.12 -26.07 -18.43
N GLN A 270 22.00 -26.78 -18.48
CA GLN A 270 21.90 -28.09 -19.14
C GLN A 270 21.74 -27.98 -20.66
N ALA A 271 21.35 -26.82 -21.17
CA ALA A 271 21.19 -26.54 -22.60
C ALA A 271 22.45 -25.92 -23.24
N GLU A 272 23.41 -25.49 -22.42
CA GLU A 272 24.76 -25.02 -22.80
C GLU A 272 25.73 -26.21 -22.86
#